data_AF-A0A9E1MCG1-F1
#
_entry.id   AF-A0A9E1MCG1-F1
#
_cell.length_a   1.000
_cell.length_b   1.000
_cell.length_c   1.000
_cell.angle_alpha   90.00
_cell.angle_beta   90.00
_cell.angle_gamma   90.00
#
_symmetry.space_group_name_H-M   'P 1'
#
loop_
_entity.id
_entity.type
_entity.pdbx_description
1 polymer ?
#
loop_
_entity_poly.entity_id
_entity_poly.type
_entity_poly.pdbx_seq_one_letter_code
_entity_poly.pdbx_strand_id
1 'polypeptide(L)' 'VYTPLVQKDEYLDHESSSFLKRFYNGSLSTMLANFIEKDQLSDREIENLQELLAQRSNHEK' A
#
# COMPACT_ATOMS: atom_id res chain seq x y z
N VAL A 1 -21.32 27.15 -2.08
CA VAL A 1 -21.07 25.69 -2.11
C VAL A 1 -19.62 25.50 -2.47
N TYR A 2 -18.85 24.74 -1.68
CA TYR A 2 -17.46 24.42 -2.00
C TYR A 2 -17.41 23.08 -2.71
N THR A 3 -16.68 23.02 -3.82
CA THR A 3 -16.45 21.80 -4.61
C THR A 3 -14.96 21.57 -4.77
N PRO A 4 -14.49 20.31 -4.65
CA PRO A 4 -13.07 19.99 -4.77
C PRO A 4 -12.55 20.29 -6.18
N LEU A 5 -11.34 20.87 -6.26
CA LEU A 5 -10.65 21.16 -7.52
C LEU A 5 -9.91 19.93 -8.09
N VAL A 6 -9.62 18.94 -7.26
CA VAL A 6 -8.91 17.72 -7.63
C VAL A 6 -9.80 16.51 -7.38
N GLN A 7 -9.63 15.49 -8.23
CA GLN A 7 -10.30 14.23 -8.03
C GLN A 7 -9.69 13.49 -6.84
N LYS A 8 -10.54 12.72 -6.13
CA LYS A 8 -10.11 11.98 -4.94
C LYS A 8 -9.02 10.96 -5.26
N ASP A 9 -9.16 10.26 -6.38
CA ASP A 9 -8.23 9.19 -6.77
C ASP A 9 -6.85 9.76 -7.10
N GLU A 10 -6.81 10.86 -7.87
CA GLU A 10 -5.56 11.58 -8.16
C GLU A 10 -4.85 12.05 -6.89
N TYR A 11 -5.61 12.58 -5.93
CA TYR A 11 -5.06 12.98 -4.63
C TYR A 11 -4.52 11.79 -3.84
N LEU A 12 -5.26 10.67 -3.80
CA LEU A 12 -4.85 9.47 -3.06
C LEU A 12 -3.58 8.85 -3.63
N ASP A 13 -3.44 8.79 -4.95
CA ASP A 13 -2.23 8.24 -5.60
C ASP A 13 -1.00 9.10 -5.31
N HIS A 14 -1.16 10.42 -5.41
CA HIS A 14 -0.10 11.38 -5.11
C HIS A 14 0.29 11.34 -3.62
N GLU A 15 -0.70 11.37 -2.72
CA GLU A 15 -0.46 11.36 -1.28
C GLU A 15 0.12 10.02 -0.81
N SER A 16 -0.32 8.89 -1.36
CA SER A 16 0.23 7.57 -1.04
C SER A 16 1.72 7.49 -1.39
N SER A 17 2.12 8.03 -2.55
CA SER A 17 3.52 8.10 -2.97
C SER A 17 4.35 9.03 -2.06
N SER A 18 3.80 10.20 -1.73
CA SER A 18 4.42 11.17 -0.83
C SER A 18 4.63 10.59 0.58
N PHE A 19 3.61 9.93 1.12
CA PHE A 19 3.61 9.25 2.41
C PHE A 19 4.70 8.18 2.46
N LEU A 20 4.73 7.27 1.48
CA LEU A 20 5.74 6.22 1.39
C LEU A 20 7.16 6.81 1.35
N LYS A 21 7.36 7.87 0.55
CA LYS A 21 8.67 8.53 0.43
C LYS A 21 9.11 9.16 1.75
N ARG A 22 8.20 9.80 2.48
CA ARG A 22 8.48 10.54 3.71
C ARG A 22 8.76 9.63 4.91
N PHE A 23 7.99 8.55 5.07
CA PHE A 23 8.03 7.70 6.27
C PHE A 23 8.77 6.39 6.08
N TYR A 24 8.85 5.89 4.84
CA TYR A 24 9.41 4.57 4.53
C TYR A 24 10.44 4.62 3.40
N ASN A 25 11.01 5.80 3.11
CA ASN A 25 12.02 6.01 2.06
C ASN A 25 11.57 5.52 0.66
N GLY A 26 10.26 5.47 0.41
CA GLY A 26 9.68 4.97 -0.84
C GLY A 26 9.58 3.44 -0.93
N SER A 27 9.95 2.72 0.13
CA SER A 27 9.90 1.26 0.19
C SER A 27 8.62 0.77 0.85
N LEU A 28 7.70 0.25 0.04
CA LEU A 28 6.50 -0.42 0.54
C LEU A 28 6.85 -1.68 1.35
N SER A 29 7.92 -2.39 0.97
CA SER A 29 8.40 -3.55 1.72
C SER A 29 8.82 -3.19 3.15
N THR A 30 9.44 -2.01 3.34
CA THR A 30 9.83 -1.52 4.66
C THR A 30 8.60 -1.13 5.49
N MET A 31 7.58 -0.54 4.86
CA MET A 31 6.30 -0.29 5.52
C MET A 31 5.70 -1.60 6.03
N LEU A 32 5.54 -2.61 5.16
CA LEU A 32 4.94 -3.90 5.51
C LEU A 32 5.75 -4.64 6.58
N ALA A 33 7.08 -4.63 6.51
CA ALA A 33 7.93 -5.23 7.53
C ALA A 33 7.66 -4.62 8.92
N ASN A 34 7.51 -3.29 9.02
CA ASN A 34 7.18 -2.63 10.29
C ASN A 34 5.80 -3.04 10.84
N PHE A 35 4.81 -3.30 9.97
CA PHE A 35 3.50 -3.75 10.43
C PHE A 35 3.53 -5.21 10.93
N ILE A 36 4.31 -6.07 10.28
CA ILE A 36 4.53 -7.46 10.72
C ILE A 36 5.26 -7.47 12.07
N GLU A 37 6.33 -6.68 12.22
CA GLU A 37 7.09 -6.59 13.48
C GLU A 37 6.25 -6.07 14.66
N LYS A 38 5.26 -5.23 14.37
CA LYS A 38 4.37 -4.65 15.39
C LYS A 38 3.13 -5.51 15.66
N ASP A 39 3.03 -6.70 15.06
CA ASP A 39 1.86 -7.58 15.16
C ASP A 39 0.55 -6.86 14.78
N GLN A 40 0.66 -5.91 13.83
CA GLN A 40 -0.44 -5.09 13.34
C GLN A 40 -1.08 -5.67 12.08
N LEU A 41 -0.57 -6.79 11.59
CA LEU A 41 -1.09 -7.53 10.45
C LEU A 41 -1.55 -8.90 10.96
N SER A 42 -2.84 -9.16 10.83
CA SER A 42 -3.39 -10.47 11.16
C SER A 42 -2.99 -11.53 10.13
N ASP A 43 -2.99 -12.80 10.54
CA ASP A 43 -2.67 -13.93 9.65
C ASP A 43 -3.52 -13.92 8.37
N ARG A 44 -4.80 -13.54 8.49
CA ARG A 44 -5.72 -13.41 7.35
C ARG A 44 -5.32 -12.31 6.37
N GLU A 45 -4.81 -11.18 6.88
CA GLU A 45 -4.32 -10.10 6.03
C GLU A 45 -3.03 -10.50 5.31
N ILE A 46 -2.18 -11.28 5.97
CA ILE A 46 -0.96 -11.84 5.37
C ILE A 46 -1.35 -12.83 4.25
N GLU A 47 -2.28 -13.75 4.50
CA GLU A 47 -2.78 -14.70 3.49
C GLU A 47 -3.35 -13.97 2.26
N ASN A 48 -4.23 -12.98 2.48
CA ASN A 48 -4.80 -12.19 1.39
C ASN A 48 -3.72 -11.48 0.56
N LEU A 49 -2.70 -10.92 1.21
CA LEU A 49 -1.58 -10.28 0.52
C LEU A 49 -0.75 -11.28 -0.29
N GLN A 50 -0.50 -12.47 0.25
CA GLN A 50 0.20 -13.54 -0.47
C GLN A 50 -0.58 -13.98 -1.72
N GLU A 51 -1.90 -14.11 -1.62
CA GLU A 51 -2.75 -14.43 -2.76
C GLU A 51 -2.70 -13.35 -3.84
N LEU A 52 -2.80 -12.07 -3.47
CA LEU A 52 -2.72 -10.96 -4.42
C LEU A 52 -1.35 -10.91 -5.13
N LEU A 53 -0.26 -11.17 -4.40
CA LEU A 53 1.09 -11.24 -4.97
C LEU A 53 1.23 -12.43 -5.92
N ALA A 54 0.73 -13.60 -5.53
CA ALA A 54 0.76 -14.81 -6.36
C ALA A 54 -0.06 -14.65 -7.65
N GLN A 55 -1.23 -14.01 -7.58
CA GLN A 55 -2.05 -13.68 -8.75
C GLN A 55 -1.29 -12.80 -9.73
N ARG A 56 -0.58 -11.77 -9.22
CA ARG A 56 0.23 -10.88 -10.06
C ARG A 56 1.42 -11.61 -10.71
N SER A 57 2.14 -12.42 -9.94
CA SER A 57 3.28 -13.20 -10.47
C SER A 57 2.87 -14.27 -11.50
N ASN A 58 1.65 -14.79 -11.39
CA ASN A 58 1.11 -15.74 -12.36
C ASN A 58 0.59 -15.05 -13.63
N HIS A 59 0.26 -13.75 -13.59
CA HIS A 59 -0.15 -12.98 -14.76
C HIS A 59 1.02 -12.56 -15.67
N GLU A 60 2.26 -12.72 -15.20
CA GLU A 60 3.49 -12.47 -15.98
C GLU A 60 4.06 -13.73 -16.66
N LYS A 61 3.31 -14.84 -16.70
CA LYS A 61 3.68 -16.08 -17.42
C LYS A 61 2.85 -16.32 -18.67
#